data_AF-E1IAM0-F1
#
_entry.id   AF-E1IAM0-F1
#
_cell.length_a   1.000
_cell.length_b   1.000
_cell.length_c   1.000
_cell.angle_alpha   90.00
_cell.angle_beta   90.00
_cell.angle_gamma   90.00
#
_symmetry.space_group_name_H-M   'P 1'
#
loop_
_entity.id
_entity.type
_entity.pdbx_description
1 polymer ?
#
loop_
_entity_poly.entity_id
_entity_poly.type
_entity_poly.pdbx_seq_one_letter_code
_entity_poly.pdbx_strand_id
1 'polypeptide(L)'
;MIALLLLISLPLLATCGGQGSSLGASLYVQNVTADPAAYNGKEITVDGAYLWRPGDPTISVLALGIHTLDNGLDAQPLGDPIWLEAFPADVTSNMHRPGDAVYGFVRVRGQFATGNFGPNGSYPYQITVTSAELIEQVRRVEQKIKDAPLGEGKVSFFELQRNPAAYNGQTITTQGYYFWNSLIYVLAEGVSTEEDGSSPQPLGSPIWMEGFPPDVSPNLNVGANNSYVWGLVEVTGTFQTGGGFGRDGAYQSLFTVTSATALK
;
A
#
# COMPACT_ATOMS: atom_id res chain seq x y z
N MET A 1 -7.36 -58.35 -59.39
CA MET A 1 -7.70 -58.40 -57.95
C MET A 1 -6.37 -58.36 -57.21
N ILE A 2 -6.25 -57.55 -56.15
CA ILE A 2 -5.00 -57.13 -55.47
C ILE A 2 -4.34 -55.90 -56.14
N ALA A 3 -5.10 -54.81 -56.16
CA ALA A 3 -4.63 -53.45 -56.41
C ALA A 3 -5.38 -52.53 -55.44
N LEU A 4 -5.07 -52.64 -54.15
CA LEU A 4 -5.46 -51.74 -53.07
C LEU A 4 -4.77 -52.26 -51.81
N LEU A 5 -4.24 -51.39 -50.94
CA LEU A 5 -3.51 -51.65 -49.67
C LEU A 5 -1.97 -51.55 -49.73
N LEU A 6 -1.45 -50.44 -50.25
CA LEU A 6 -0.07 -50.02 -49.96
C LEU A 6 0.09 -48.50 -50.12
N LEU A 7 -0.68 -47.73 -49.34
CA LEU A 7 -0.57 -46.27 -49.24
C LEU A 7 -1.30 -45.77 -47.98
N ILE A 8 -0.71 -46.01 -46.81
CA ILE A 8 -1.01 -45.22 -45.59
C ILE A 8 0.32 -44.84 -44.96
N SER A 9 0.85 -43.74 -45.49
CA SER A 9 1.94 -42.94 -44.96
C SER A 9 1.46 -42.15 -43.73
N LEU A 10 2.01 -42.47 -42.55
CA LEU A 10 2.30 -41.48 -41.50
C LEU A 10 3.62 -40.78 -41.89
N PRO A 11 3.85 -39.47 -41.59
CA PRO A 11 3.39 -38.77 -40.39
C PRO A 11 2.81 -37.35 -40.63
N LEU A 12 1.82 -36.93 -39.84
CA LEU A 12 1.53 -35.51 -39.60
C LEU A 12 1.45 -35.30 -38.08
N LEU A 13 2.64 -35.20 -37.47
CA LEU A 13 2.86 -34.48 -36.23
C LEU A 13 3.04 -33.00 -36.57
N ALA A 14 1.94 -32.25 -36.57
CA ALA A 14 1.94 -30.79 -36.56
C ALA A 14 0.54 -30.28 -36.15
N THR A 15 0.22 -30.40 -34.87
CA THR A 15 -0.76 -29.52 -34.21
C THR A 15 -0.32 -29.29 -32.77
N CYS A 16 0.78 -28.55 -32.63
CA CYS A 16 1.08 -27.79 -31.43
C CYS A 16 0.64 -26.36 -31.73
N GLY A 17 -0.19 -25.78 -30.86
CA GLY A 17 -0.70 -24.40 -31.02
C GLY A 17 -2.22 -24.27 -30.92
N GLY A 18 -2.86 -25.15 -30.17
CA GLY A 18 -4.29 -25.06 -29.87
C GLY A 18 -4.53 -25.27 -28.38
N GLN A 19 -3.84 -24.51 -27.52
CA GLN A 19 -4.35 -24.29 -26.17
C GLN A 19 -5.58 -23.41 -26.30
N GLY A 20 -6.71 -24.06 -26.56
CA GLY A 20 -8.01 -23.50 -26.21
C GLY A 20 -7.94 -23.20 -24.72
N SER A 21 -7.85 -21.91 -24.39
CA SER A 21 -8.15 -21.42 -23.05
C SER A 21 -9.54 -21.94 -22.71
N SER A 22 -9.56 -22.96 -21.86
CA SER A 22 -10.76 -23.38 -21.17
C SER A 22 -11.40 -22.16 -20.55
N LEU A 23 -12.70 -21.99 -20.80
CA LEU A 23 -13.61 -21.14 -20.03
C LEU A 23 -13.26 -21.26 -18.53
N GLY A 24 -12.54 -20.28 -17.97
CA GLY A 24 -12.23 -20.21 -16.53
C GLY A 24 -10.78 -19.91 -16.12
N ALA A 25 -9.78 -19.87 -17.02
CA ALA A 25 -8.41 -19.51 -16.64
C ALA A 25 -8.15 -18.01 -16.84
N SER A 26 -7.69 -17.32 -15.79
CA SER A 26 -7.28 -15.91 -15.87
C SER A 26 -6.02 -15.75 -16.74
N LEU A 27 -5.95 -14.67 -17.52
CA LEU A 27 -4.75 -14.29 -18.26
C LEU A 27 -3.76 -13.60 -17.32
N TYR A 28 -2.48 -13.53 -17.66
CA TYR A 28 -1.55 -12.62 -17.00
C TYR A 28 -1.32 -11.37 -17.85
N VAL A 29 -0.88 -10.28 -17.23
CA VAL A 29 -0.56 -9.02 -17.92
C VAL A 29 0.35 -9.23 -19.13
N GLN A 30 1.36 -10.10 -19.01
CA GLN A 30 2.27 -10.41 -20.12
C GLN A 30 1.57 -11.09 -21.31
N ASN A 31 0.57 -11.95 -21.07
CA ASN A 31 -0.18 -12.58 -22.16
C ASN A 31 -0.94 -11.54 -22.98
N VAL A 32 -1.57 -10.58 -22.30
CA VAL A 32 -2.39 -9.55 -22.93
C VAL A 32 -1.54 -8.53 -23.68
N THR A 33 -0.42 -8.12 -23.08
CA THR A 33 0.48 -7.10 -23.65
C THR A 33 1.39 -7.64 -24.76
N ALA A 34 1.66 -8.94 -24.80
CA ALA A 34 2.42 -9.56 -25.88
C ALA A 34 1.62 -9.74 -27.18
N ASP A 35 0.29 -9.89 -27.11
CA ASP A 35 -0.61 -9.97 -28.27
C ASP A 35 -1.90 -9.15 -28.04
N PRO A 36 -1.80 -7.81 -27.97
CA PRO A 36 -2.93 -6.97 -27.59
C PRO A 36 -4.04 -6.96 -28.65
N ALA A 37 -3.71 -7.25 -29.91
CA ALA A 37 -4.68 -7.35 -31.00
C ALA A 37 -5.67 -8.51 -30.79
N ALA A 38 -5.22 -9.61 -30.18
CA ALA A 38 -6.08 -10.75 -29.87
C ALA A 38 -7.15 -10.43 -28.81
N TYR A 39 -6.96 -9.40 -27.99
CA TYR A 39 -7.84 -9.06 -26.87
C TYR A 39 -8.58 -7.73 -27.04
N ASN A 40 -8.15 -6.85 -27.96
CA ASN A 40 -8.74 -5.54 -28.17
C ASN A 40 -10.26 -5.62 -28.42
N GLY A 41 -11.04 -4.86 -27.64
CA GLY A 41 -12.49 -4.86 -27.74
C GLY A 41 -13.18 -6.06 -27.11
N LYS A 42 -12.48 -6.90 -26.34
CA LYS A 42 -13.06 -8.04 -25.61
C LYS A 42 -13.14 -7.76 -24.11
N GLU A 43 -14.12 -8.37 -23.47
CA GLU A 43 -14.09 -8.53 -22.02
C GLU A 43 -13.11 -9.66 -21.67
N ILE A 44 -12.16 -9.38 -20.79
CA ILE A 44 -11.13 -10.33 -20.36
C ILE A 44 -11.03 -10.34 -18.83
N THR A 45 -10.45 -11.42 -18.31
CA THR A 45 -10.07 -11.55 -16.89
C THR A 45 -8.56 -11.70 -16.83
N VAL A 46 -7.90 -10.83 -16.06
CA VAL A 46 -6.44 -10.70 -15.98
C VAL A 46 -6.00 -10.66 -14.53
N ASP A 47 -5.06 -11.53 -14.17
CA ASP A 47 -4.34 -11.51 -12.91
C ASP A 47 -3.08 -10.66 -13.08
N GLY A 48 -2.81 -9.79 -12.11
CA GLY A 48 -1.64 -8.92 -12.11
C GLY A 48 -1.51 -8.16 -10.81
N ALA A 49 -0.45 -7.37 -10.71
CA ALA A 49 -0.23 -6.53 -9.55
C ALA A 49 -0.84 -5.15 -9.78
N TYR A 50 -1.80 -4.77 -8.94
CA TYR A 50 -2.37 -3.44 -8.92
C TYR A 50 -1.40 -2.47 -8.25
N LEU A 51 -1.28 -1.27 -8.81
CA LEU A 51 -0.57 -0.15 -8.19
C LEU A 51 -1.36 1.14 -8.36
N TRP A 52 -1.54 1.84 -7.25
CA TRP A 52 -2.13 3.17 -7.19
C TRP A 52 -1.35 4.07 -6.23
N ARG A 53 -1.26 5.37 -6.54
CA ARG A 53 -0.66 6.37 -5.65
C ARG A 53 -1.73 7.35 -5.17
N PRO A 54 -2.06 7.38 -3.87
CA PRO A 54 -2.98 8.36 -3.31
C PRO A 54 -2.52 9.80 -3.62
N GLY A 55 -3.43 10.61 -4.16
CA GLY A 55 -3.14 12.02 -4.51
C GLY A 55 -2.43 12.22 -5.86
N ASP A 56 -1.99 11.14 -6.52
CA ASP A 56 -1.42 11.18 -7.86
C ASP A 56 -2.38 10.47 -8.85
N PRO A 57 -3.15 11.23 -9.66
CA PRO A 57 -4.08 10.64 -10.60
C PRO A 57 -3.39 9.92 -11.76
N THR A 58 -2.07 10.07 -11.92
CA THR A 58 -1.31 9.52 -13.06
C THR A 58 -1.10 8.02 -12.99
N ILE A 59 -1.33 7.39 -11.82
CA ILE A 59 -1.04 5.97 -11.62
C ILE A 59 -2.22 5.25 -10.99
N SER A 60 -2.85 4.40 -11.79
CA SER A 60 -3.85 3.38 -11.41
C SER A 60 -3.73 2.26 -12.44
N VAL A 61 -2.87 1.28 -12.18
CA VAL A 61 -2.43 0.33 -13.22
C VAL A 61 -2.43 -1.12 -12.76
N LEU A 62 -2.55 -2.03 -13.73
CA LEU A 62 -2.27 -3.46 -13.59
C LEU A 62 -0.93 -3.76 -14.26
N ALA A 63 0.02 -4.31 -13.50
CA ALA A 63 1.37 -4.61 -13.96
C ALA A 63 1.71 -6.10 -13.81
N LEU A 64 2.82 -6.53 -14.44
CA LEU A 64 3.34 -7.90 -14.28
C LEU A 64 3.69 -8.21 -12.82
N GLY A 65 4.20 -7.20 -12.12
CA GLY A 65 4.60 -7.25 -10.72
C GLY A 65 4.95 -5.84 -10.25
N ILE A 66 5.30 -5.72 -8.98
CA ILE A 66 5.73 -4.46 -8.35
C ILE A 66 7.14 -4.67 -7.79
N HIS A 67 8.00 -3.68 -7.97
CA HIS A 67 9.21 -3.56 -7.17
C HIS A 67 9.06 -2.39 -6.20
N THR A 68 9.61 -2.55 -5.01
CA THR A 68 9.60 -1.54 -3.95
C THR A 68 11.00 -1.42 -3.35
N LEU A 69 11.20 -0.38 -2.56
CA LEU A 69 12.26 -0.38 -1.54
C LEU A 69 11.93 -1.39 -0.42
N ASP A 70 12.89 -1.66 0.46
CA ASP A 70 12.74 -2.65 1.54
C ASP A 70 11.65 -2.28 2.58
N ASN A 71 11.21 -1.02 2.66
CA ASN A 71 10.03 -0.59 3.44
C ASN A 71 8.70 -0.71 2.67
N GLY A 72 8.71 -1.19 1.44
CA GLY A 72 7.54 -1.14 0.55
C GLY A 72 7.31 0.22 -0.11
N LEU A 73 8.02 1.29 0.29
CA LEU A 73 7.89 2.60 -0.34
C LEU A 73 8.44 2.58 -1.77
N ASP A 74 8.12 3.63 -2.52
CA ASP A 74 8.50 3.83 -3.92
C ASP A 74 8.13 2.62 -4.77
N ALA A 75 6.88 2.16 -4.62
CA ALA A 75 6.36 1.06 -5.41
C ALA A 75 6.25 1.45 -6.88
N GLN A 76 6.84 0.64 -7.76
CA GLN A 76 6.93 0.90 -9.20
C GLN A 76 6.48 -0.34 -10.01
N PRO A 77 5.75 -0.13 -11.12
CA PRO A 77 5.24 -1.23 -11.93
C PRO A 77 6.37 -1.90 -12.73
N LEU A 78 6.29 -3.21 -12.91
CA LEU A 78 7.17 -3.98 -13.79
C LEU A 78 6.48 -4.29 -15.12
N GLY A 79 7.27 -4.30 -16.20
CA GLY A 79 6.79 -4.59 -17.55
C GLY A 79 5.99 -3.45 -18.16
N ASP A 80 5.10 -3.78 -19.11
CA ASP A 80 4.21 -2.82 -19.75
C ASP A 80 2.88 -2.75 -18.97
N PRO A 81 2.64 -1.69 -18.18
CA PRO A 81 1.44 -1.59 -17.37
C PRO A 81 0.19 -1.31 -18.22
N ILE A 82 -0.95 -1.81 -17.74
CA ILE A 82 -2.29 -1.57 -18.31
C ILE A 82 -3.01 -0.54 -17.42
N TRP A 83 -3.52 0.55 -17.98
CA TRP A 83 -4.34 1.52 -17.26
C TRP A 83 -5.64 0.87 -16.77
N LEU A 84 -5.99 1.07 -15.50
CA LEU A 84 -7.25 0.62 -14.93
C LEU A 84 -8.20 1.80 -14.74
N GLU A 85 -9.26 1.79 -15.54
CA GLU A 85 -10.36 2.74 -15.41
C GLU A 85 -11.44 2.16 -14.48
N ALA A 86 -11.96 3.00 -13.59
CA ALA A 86 -13.01 2.65 -12.62
C ALA A 86 -12.66 1.47 -11.68
N PHE A 87 -11.42 1.39 -11.22
CA PHE A 87 -11.03 0.36 -10.25
C PHE A 87 -11.78 0.54 -8.91
N PRO A 88 -12.38 -0.53 -8.35
CA PRO A 88 -13.21 -0.44 -7.15
C PRO A 88 -12.38 -0.14 -5.89
N ALA A 89 -12.74 0.94 -5.18
CA ALA A 89 -11.97 1.44 -4.04
C ALA A 89 -11.97 0.48 -2.83
N ASP A 90 -13.04 -0.30 -2.62
CA ASP A 90 -13.19 -1.26 -1.53
C ASP A 90 -12.17 -2.41 -1.62
N VAL A 91 -11.81 -2.83 -2.83
CA VAL A 91 -10.80 -3.87 -3.07
C VAL A 91 -9.42 -3.46 -2.54
N THR A 92 -9.15 -2.15 -2.46
CA THR A 92 -7.85 -1.64 -1.99
C THR A 92 -7.67 -1.69 -0.47
N SER A 93 -8.72 -1.99 0.30
CA SER A 93 -8.70 -1.91 1.77
C SER A 93 -7.74 -2.91 2.43
N ASN A 94 -7.55 -4.07 1.81
CA ASN A 94 -6.71 -5.17 2.32
C ASN A 94 -5.40 -5.35 1.54
N MET A 95 -4.94 -4.28 0.88
CA MET A 95 -3.68 -4.24 0.12
C MET A 95 -2.52 -3.68 0.95
N HIS A 96 -1.29 -3.84 0.47
CA HIS A 96 -0.12 -3.18 1.03
C HIS A 96 -0.24 -1.67 0.87
N ARG A 97 0.15 -0.94 1.91
CA ARG A 97 -0.01 0.51 2.02
C ARG A 97 1.11 1.13 2.87
N PRO A 98 2.36 1.13 2.39
CA PRO A 98 3.50 1.58 3.19
C PRO A 98 3.55 3.11 3.40
N GLY A 99 2.72 3.87 2.67
CA GLY A 99 2.43 5.28 2.95
C GLY A 99 2.31 6.16 1.71
N ASP A 100 3.02 5.83 0.63
CA ASP A 100 3.06 6.58 -0.63
C ASP A 100 2.35 5.87 -1.80
N ALA A 101 2.03 4.59 -1.63
CA ALA A 101 1.37 3.76 -2.62
C ALA A 101 0.39 2.76 -1.97
N VAL A 102 -0.48 2.21 -2.81
CA VAL A 102 -1.32 1.06 -2.52
C VAL A 102 -1.10 0.02 -3.60
N TYR A 103 -0.73 -1.21 -3.21
CA TYR A 103 -0.46 -2.26 -4.16
C TYR A 103 -0.80 -3.66 -3.63
N GLY A 104 -1.08 -4.58 -4.55
CA GLY A 104 -1.38 -5.98 -4.24
C GLY A 104 -1.78 -6.76 -5.47
N PHE A 105 -1.72 -8.09 -5.38
CA PHE A 105 -2.14 -8.96 -6.49
C PHE A 105 -3.65 -9.05 -6.58
N VAL A 106 -4.18 -8.76 -7.76
CA VAL A 106 -5.62 -8.72 -8.04
C VAL A 106 -5.94 -9.54 -9.28
N ARG A 107 -7.18 -10.00 -9.33
CA ARG A 107 -7.83 -10.45 -10.54
C ARG A 107 -8.80 -9.37 -10.99
N VAL A 108 -8.63 -8.87 -12.20
CA VAL A 108 -9.45 -7.82 -12.79
C VAL A 108 -10.21 -8.40 -13.95
N ARG A 109 -11.53 -8.21 -13.97
CA ARG A 109 -12.37 -8.42 -15.15
C ARG A 109 -12.78 -7.07 -15.71
N GLY A 110 -12.75 -6.95 -17.03
CA GLY A 110 -13.20 -5.74 -17.67
C GLY A 110 -12.98 -5.73 -19.18
N GLN A 111 -13.38 -4.62 -19.80
CA GLN A 111 -13.25 -4.41 -21.23
C GLN A 111 -11.85 -3.94 -21.57
N PHE A 112 -11.11 -4.71 -22.37
CA PHE A 112 -9.75 -4.36 -22.79
C PHE A 112 -9.76 -3.52 -24.08
N ALA A 113 -8.87 -2.52 -24.13
CA ALA A 113 -8.70 -1.64 -25.28
C ALA A 113 -7.23 -1.28 -25.50
N THR A 114 -6.89 -1.00 -26.75
CA THR A 114 -5.60 -0.46 -27.21
C THR A 114 -5.78 0.97 -27.72
N GLY A 115 -4.83 1.86 -27.44
CA GLY A 115 -4.98 3.29 -27.71
C GLY A 115 -4.01 4.14 -26.90
N ASN A 116 -4.45 5.32 -26.48
CA ASN A 116 -3.70 6.20 -25.57
C ASN A 116 -4.63 6.53 -24.39
N PHE A 117 -4.33 5.99 -23.21
CA PHE A 117 -5.19 6.01 -22.04
C PHE A 117 -4.49 6.57 -20.80
N GLY A 118 -5.27 6.77 -19.74
CA GLY A 118 -4.84 7.42 -18.51
C GLY A 118 -4.40 8.87 -18.74
N PRO A 119 -3.81 9.52 -17.72
CA PRO A 119 -3.43 10.92 -17.82
C PRO A 119 -2.44 11.17 -18.95
N ASN A 120 -2.77 12.19 -19.76
CA ASN A 120 -2.05 12.59 -20.96
C ASN A 120 -1.91 11.49 -22.03
N GLY A 121 -2.70 10.41 -21.96
CA GLY A 121 -2.62 9.29 -22.91
C GLY A 121 -1.34 8.46 -22.76
N SER A 122 -0.77 8.40 -21.55
CA SER A 122 0.54 7.79 -21.29
C SER A 122 0.55 6.25 -21.36
N TYR A 123 -0.62 5.61 -21.43
CA TYR A 123 -0.73 4.14 -21.41
C TYR A 123 -1.27 3.59 -22.74
N PRO A 124 -0.58 2.63 -23.38
CA PRO A 124 -1.03 2.04 -24.64
C PRO A 124 -2.24 1.10 -24.49
N TYR A 125 -2.52 0.65 -23.27
CA TYR A 125 -3.52 -0.36 -22.94
C TYR A 125 -4.41 0.12 -21.80
N GLN A 126 -5.70 -0.23 -21.86
CA GLN A 126 -6.67 0.02 -20.79
C GLN A 126 -7.53 -1.21 -20.54
N ILE A 127 -7.91 -1.41 -19.27
CA ILE A 127 -9.08 -2.20 -18.88
C ILE A 127 -10.07 -1.26 -18.19
N THR A 128 -11.28 -1.18 -18.73
CA THR A 128 -12.44 -0.61 -18.00
C THR A 128 -12.99 -1.68 -17.09
N VAL A 129 -12.76 -1.53 -15.79
CA VAL A 129 -13.00 -2.56 -14.77
C VAL A 129 -14.50 -2.77 -14.58
N THR A 130 -14.95 -4.01 -14.70
CA THR A 130 -16.33 -4.44 -14.35
C THR A 130 -16.37 -5.12 -12.99
N SER A 131 -15.31 -5.82 -12.60
CA SER A 131 -15.12 -6.34 -11.25
C SER A 131 -13.63 -6.55 -10.95
N ALA A 132 -13.24 -6.42 -9.69
CA ALA A 132 -11.92 -6.81 -9.24
C ALA A 132 -12.03 -7.61 -7.93
N GLU A 133 -11.14 -8.58 -7.75
CA GLU A 133 -10.98 -9.32 -6.50
C GLU A 133 -9.50 -9.36 -6.11
N LEU A 134 -9.25 -9.34 -4.80
CA LEU A 134 -7.91 -9.43 -4.26
C LEU A 134 -7.49 -10.90 -4.19
N ILE A 135 -6.35 -11.25 -4.79
CA ILE A 135 -5.79 -12.61 -4.78
C ILE A 135 -5.02 -12.84 -3.46
N GLU A 136 -4.30 -11.81 -3.00
CA GLU A 136 -3.51 -11.84 -1.78
C GLU A 136 -4.04 -10.83 -0.76
N GLN A 137 -4.58 -11.34 0.36
CA GLN A 137 -5.11 -10.49 1.43
C GLN A 137 -4.01 -10.18 2.45
N VAL A 138 -3.69 -8.90 2.62
CA VAL A 138 -2.85 -8.45 3.72
C VAL A 138 -3.69 -8.40 4.98
N ARG A 139 -3.36 -9.24 5.95
CA ARG A 139 -3.94 -9.16 7.29
C ARG A 139 -3.17 -8.15 8.11
N ARG A 140 -3.91 -7.22 8.71
CA ARG A 140 -3.32 -6.17 9.52
C ARG A 140 -3.63 -6.36 11.00
N VAL A 141 -2.63 -6.15 11.83
CA VAL A 141 -2.72 -6.19 13.28
C VAL A 141 -2.68 -4.75 13.78
N GLU A 142 -3.73 -4.34 14.49
CA GLU A 142 -3.79 -3.03 15.14
C GLU A 142 -3.35 -3.13 16.60
N GLN A 143 -2.46 -2.24 16.99
CA GLN A 143 -2.06 -2.04 18.38
C GLN A 143 -2.42 -0.61 18.77
N LYS A 144 -3.20 -0.44 19.85
CA LYS A 144 -3.71 0.86 20.30
C LYS A 144 -3.46 1.05 21.79
N ILE A 145 -3.16 2.29 22.18
CA ILE A 145 -3.24 2.69 23.58
C ILE A 145 -4.71 2.79 24.02
N LYS A 146 -4.96 2.65 25.32
CA LYS A 146 -6.29 2.80 25.90
C LYS A 146 -6.54 4.27 26.26
N ASP A 147 -7.77 4.75 26.08
CA ASP A 147 -8.18 6.01 26.68
C ASP A 147 -8.39 5.83 28.19
N ALA A 148 -7.31 6.00 28.93
CA ALA A 148 -7.27 5.88 30.37
C ALA A 148 -6.27 6.87 30.98
N PRO A 149 -6.46 7.28 32.24
CA PRO A 149 -5.47 8.07 32.97
C PRO A 149 -4.11 7.35 33.04
N LEU A 150 -3.02 8.09 32.85
CA LEU A 150 -1.64 7.57 32.88
C LEU A 150 -0.98 7.63 34.28
N GLY A 151 -1.67 8.20 35.26
CA GLY A 151 -1.14 8.44 36.61
C GLY A 151 -0.71 9.88 36.83
N GLU A 152 -0.21 10.16 38.03
CA GLU A 152 0.16 11.50 38.47
C GLU A 152 1.25 12.12 37.58
N GLY A 153 1.08 13.40 37.23
CA GLY A 153 2.03 14.15 36.39
C GLY A 153 2.02 13.81 34.90
N LYS A 154 1.13 12.92 34.44
CA LYS A 154 1.02 12.49 33.04
C LYS A 154 -0.34 12.85 32.44
N VAL A 155 -0.36 13.14 31.15
CA VAL A 155 -1.57 13.47 30.39
C VAL A 155 -1.78 12.41 29.32
N SER A 156 -2.97 11.82 29.23
CA SER A 156 -3.25 10.83 28.19
C SER A 156 -3.24 11.49 26.81
N PHE A 157 -2.83 10.74 25.79
CA PHE A 157 -2.84 11.22 24.40
C PHE A 157 -4.21 11.75 23.97
N PHE A 158 -5.27 11.05 24.38
CA PHE A 158 -6.66 11.44 24.08
C PHE A 158 -7.09 12.72 24.79
N GLU A 159 -6.58 12.98 26.00
CA GLU A 159 -6.84 14.24 26.71
C GLU A 159 -6.21 15.43 25.99
N LEU A 160 -5.00 15.26 25.44
CA LEU A 160 -4.36 16.29 24.60
C LEU A 160 -5.15 16.61 23.34
N GLN A 161 -5.79 15.60 22.74
CA GLN A 161 -6.62 15.79 21.56
C GLN A 161 -7.98 16.42 21.89
N ARG A 162 -8.58 16.05 23.03
CA ARG A 162 -9.88 16.57 23.47
C ARG A 162 -9.78 18.01 23.96
N ASN A 163 -8.70 18.36 24.65
CA ASN A 163 -8.50 19.68 25.27
C ASN A 163 -7.15 20.33 24.89
N PRO A 164 -6.81 20.47 23.61
CA PRO A 164 -5.47 20.88 23.17
C PRO A 164 -5.09 22.28 23.65
N ALA A 165 -6.05 23.21 23.70
CA ALA A 165 -5.80 24.58 24.16
C ALA A 165 -5.37 24.64 25.63
N ALA A 166 -5.80 23.68 26.46
CA ALA A 166 -5.45 23.64 27.88
C ALA A 166 -3.99 23.27 28.12
N TYR A 167 -3.34 22.62 27.16
CA TYR A 167 -1.96 22.12 27.26
C TYR A 167 -0.98 22.85 26.32
N ASN A 168 -1.46 23.82 25.54
CA ASN A 168 -0.64 24.52 24.55
C ASN A 168 0.55 25.24 25.22
N GLY A 169 1.75 24.98 24.72
CA GLY A 169 3.01 25.51 25.22
C GLY A 169 3.51 24.86 26.52
N GLN A 170 2.82 23.85 27.05
CA GLN A 170 3.21 23.19 28.30
C GLN A 170 4.15 22.02 28.04
N THR A 171 5.04 21.78 29.00
CA THR A 171 5.80 20.52 29.07
C THR A 171 4.91 19.45 29.67
N ILE A 172 4.69 18.38 28.92
CA ILE A 172 3.81 17.28 29.29
C ILE A 172 4.53 15.94 29.13
N THR A 173 4.13 14.96 29.93
CA THR A 173 4.50 13.56 29.73
C THR A 173 3.26 12.78 29.26
N THR A 174 3.38 12.05 28.14
CA THR A 174 2.29 11.27 27.55
C THR A 174 2.80 9.95 26.98
N GLN A 175 1.87 9.07 26.60
CA GLN A 175 2.16 7.79 25.96
C GLN A 175 1.46 7.70 24.61
N GLY A 176 2.11 7.07 23.64
CA GLY A 176 1.55 6.83 22.31
C GLY A 176 2.50 5.98 21.47
N TYR A 177 2.06 5.63 20.27
CA TYR A 177 2.92 4.93 19.31
C TYR A 177 3.74 5.95 18.54
N TYR A 178 5.06 5.89 18.70
CA TYR A 178 5.97 6.56 17.79
C TYR A 178 5.90 5.89 16.43
N PHE A 179 5.87 6.68 15.36
CA PHE A 179 6.04 6.22 13.99
C PHE A 179 6.96 7.16 13.22
N TRP A 180 7.90 6.56 12.48
CA TRP A 180 8.84 7.25 11.61
C TRP A 180 9.07 6.45 10.32
N ASN A 181 9.11 7.12 9.15
CA ASN A 181 9.48 6.50 7.86
C ASN A 181 10.22 7.45 6.90
N SER A 182 11.02 8.38 7.42
CA SER A 182 11.71 9.48 6.69
C SER A 182 10.81 10.57 6.09
N LEU A 183 9.50 10.32 5.93
CA LEU A 183 8.54 11.33 5.45
C LEU A 183 7.61 11.79 6.57
N ILE A 184 7.23 10.87 7.44
CA ILE A 184 6.28 11.07 8.54
C ILE A 184 6.99 10.78 9.86
N TYR A 185 6.74 11.64 10.85
CA TYR A 185 7.38 11.65 12.17
C TYR A 185 6.30 12.01 13.17
N VAL A 186 5.66 11.03 13.80
CA VAL A 186 4.44 11.29 14.57
C VAL A 186 4.35 10.46 15.84
N LEU A 187 3.58 10.97 16.79
CA LEU A 187 3.01 10.22 17.89
C LEU A 187 1.53 9.94 17.59
N ALA A 188 1.12 8.69 17.65
CA ALA A 188 -0.22 8.23 17.29
C ALA A 188 -0.90 7.46 18.44
N GLU A 189 -2.23 7.31 18.37
CA GLU A 189 -2.99 6.46 19.30
C GLU A 189 -2.70 4.96 19.10
N GLY A 190 -2.12 4.61 17.97
CA GLY A 190 -1.91 3.24 17.58
C GLY A 190 -1.11 3.12 16.31
N VAL A 191 -0.81 1.88 15.98
CA VAL A 191 -0.16 1.48 14.73
C VAL A 191 -0.90 0.27 14.15
N SER A 192 -1.07 0.25 12.85
CA SER A 192 -1.52 -0.91 12.09
C SER A 192 -0.33 -1.45 11.30
N THR A 193 0.02 -2.71 11.50
CA THR A 193 1.09 -3.39 10.77
C THR A 193 0.55 -4.61 10.04
N GLU A 194 1.34 -5.19 9.17
CA GLU A 194 1.10 -6.56 8.71
C GLU A 194 1.38 -7.56 9.85
N GLU A 195 1.01 -8.83 9.67
CA GLU A 195 1.17 -9.86 10.72
C GLU A 195 2.63 -10.06 11.18
N ASP A 196 3.61 -9.75 10.32
CA ASP A 196 5.04 -9.80 10.61
C ASP A 196 5.59 -8.49 11.23
N GLY A 197 4.74 -7.48 11.44
CA GLY A 197 5.14 -6.17 11.96
C GLY A 197 5.64 -5.18 10.89
N SER A 198 5.59 -5.56 9.61
CA SER A 198 6.00 -4.73 8.49
C SER A 198 4.90 -3.73 8.05
N SER A 199 5.29 -2.86 7.12
CA SER A 199 4.46 -1.79 6.55
C SER A 199 3.65 -0.99 7.58
N PRO A 200 4.24 -0.51 8.70
CA PRO A 200 3.50 0.17 9.76
C PRO A 200 2.77 1.44 9.29
N GLN A 201 1.59 1.69 9.84
CA GLN A 201 0.81 2.90 9.63
C GLN A 201 0.32 3.49 10.95
N PRO A 202 0.49 4.81 11.19
CA PRO A 202 -0.07 5.46 12.36
C PRO A 202 -1.60 5.49 12.28
N LEU A 203 -2.27 5.26 13.41
CA LEU A 203 -3.73 5.30 13.52
C LEU A 203 -4.22 6.59 14.18
N GLY A 204 -5.50 6.89 13.97
CA GLY A 204 -6.20 8.01 14.58
C GLY A 204 -5.79 9.38 14.02
N SER A 205 -5.75 10.37 14.92
CA SER A 205 -5.32 11.75 14.60
C SER A 205 -3.90 12.00 15.14
N PRO A 206 -2.85 11.60 14.41
CA PRO A 206 -1.47 11.70 14.88
C PRO A 206 -1.06 13.15 15.19
N ILE A 207 -0.16 13.29 16.17
CA ILE A 207 0.51 14.54 16.52
C ILE A 207 1.88 14.53 15.83
N TRP A 208 2.22 15.60 15.09
CA TRP A 208 3.55 15.73 14.49
C TRP A 208 4.60 15.78 15.60
N MET A 209 5.74 15.12 15.41
CA MET A 209 6.74 14.98 16.46
C MET A 209 8.14 15.34 15.98
N GLU A 210 8.84 16.11 16.82
CA GLU A 210 10.22 16.56 16.57
C GLU A 210 11.11 16.23 17.76
N GLY A 211 12.41 16.09 17.52
CA GLY A 211 13.39 15.87 18.58
C GLY A 211 13.37 14.48 19.22
N PHE A 212 12.77 13.46 18.57
CA PHE A 212 12.78 12.11 19.12
C PHE A 212 14.24 11.61 19.30
N PRO A 213 14.63 11.14 20.50
CA PRO A 213 16.01 10.76 20.77
C PRO A 213 16.43 9.53 19.92
N PRO A 214 17.50 9.64 19.10
CA PRO A 214 17.92 8.56 18.19
C PRO A 214 18.44 7.32 18.93
N ASP A 215 18.88 7.46 20.17
CA ASP A 215 19.31 6.37 21.05
C ASP A 215 18.14 5.52 21.59
N VAL A 216 16.90 6.02 21.51
CA VAL A 216 15.70 5.28 21.89
C VAL A 216 15.21 4.39 20.74
N SER A 217 15.40 4.80 19.48
CA SER A 217 14.91 4.07 18.30
C SER A 217 15.35 2.60 18.21
N PRO A 218 16.59 2.20 18.56
CA PRO A 218 17.00 0.80 18.54
C PRO A 218 16.25 -0.11 19.53
N ASN A 219 15.52 0.46 20.50
CA ASN A 219 14.71 -0.27 21.46
C ASN A 219 13.25 -0.47 21.00
N LEU A 220 12.93 -0.02 19.78
CA LEU A 220 11.62 -0.14 19.15
C LEU A 220 11.67 -1.12 17.98
N ASN A 221 10.57 -1.27 17.25
CA ASN A 221 10.57 -2.04 16.01
C ASN A 221 11.24 -1.21 14.91
N VAL A 222 12.34 -1.72 14.36
CA VAL A 222 13.09 -1.08 13.29
C VAL A 222 12.92 -1.92 12.02
N GLY A 223 12.46 -1.28 10.96
CA GLY A 223 12.32 -1.91 9.65
C GLY A 223 13.66 -2.23 9.00
N ALA A 224 13.64 -3.13 8.02
CA ALA A 224 14.81 -3.46 7.21
C ALA A 224 15.50 -2.19 6.69
N ASN A 225 16.83 -2.14 6.72
CA ASN A 225 17.63 -0.97 6.33
C ASN A 225 17.27 0.36 7.02
N ASN A 226 16.73 0.34 8.25
CA ASN A 226 16.29 1.54 8.97
C ASN A 226 15.26 2.35 8.17
N SER A 227 14.35 1.65 7.51
CA SER A 227 13.40 2.24 6.56
C SER A 227 12.12 2.75 7.23
N TYR A 228 11.86 2.29 8.46
CA TYR A 228 10.87 2.83 9.39
C TYR A 228 11.25 2.48 10.83
N VAL A 229 10.66 3.19 11.79
CA VAL A 229 10.72 2.88 13.22
C VAL A 229 9.32 3.05 13.80
N TRP A 230 8.88 2.08 14.60
CA TRP A 230 7.62 2.23 15.33
C TRP A 230 7.63 1.51 16.67
N GLY A 231 6.85 2.01 17.62
CA GLY A 231 6.65 1.33 18.89
C GLY A 231 6.01 2.21 19.94
N LEU A 232 5.54 1.58 21.00
CA LEU A 232 4.95 2.28 22.13
C LEU A 232 6.04 3.05 22.89
N VAL A 233 5.80 4.32 23.15
CA VAL A 233 6.74 5.19 23.86
C VAL A 233 6.02 6.01 24.94
N GLU A 234 6.76 6.33 25.99
CA GLU A 234 6.46 7.44 26.88
C GLU A 234 7.37 8.60 26.51
N VAL A 235 6.81 9.77 26.22
CA VAL A 235 7.56 10.95 25.82
C VAL A 235 7.25 12.11 26.74
N THR A 236 8.28 12.88 27.07
CA THR A 236 8.15 14.17 27.74
C THR A 236 8.67 15.26 26.82
N GLY A 237 7.92 16.35 26.72
CA GLY A 237 8.27 17.45 25.83
C GLY A 237 7.20 18.53 25.79
N THR A 238 7.41 19.53 24.94
CA THR A 238 6.49 20.65 24.79
C THR A 238 5.41 20.32 23.78
N PHE A 239 4.15 20.43 24.19
CA PHE A 239 2.98 20.28 23.32
C PHE A 239 2.55 21.63 22.77
N GLN A 240 2.26 21.69 21.47
CA GLN A 240 1.78 22.87 20.79
C GLN A 240 0.58 22.53 19.90
N THR A 241 -0.34 23.47 19.77
CA THR A 241 -1.52 23.34 18.91
C THR A 241 -1.78 24.66 18.17
N GLY A 242 -2.51 24.58 17.05
CA GLY A 242 -2.80 25.73 16.20
C GLY A 242 -2.70 25.48 14.69
N GLY A 243 -2.37 24.25 14.29
CA GLY A 243 -2.24 23.87 12.89
C GLY A 243 -0.94 24.33 12.22
N GLY A 244 -0.72 23.87 10.98
CA GLY A 244 0.44 24.25 10.19
C GLY A 244 1.71 23.50 10.54
N PHE A 245 1.62 22.38 11.27
CA PHE A 245 2.78 21.56 11.64
C PHE A 245 3.02 20.43 10.63
N GLY A 246 4.25 19.93 10.64
CA GLY A 246 4.70 18.85 9.77
C GLY A 246 4.80 19.21 8.29
N ARG A 247 5.01 18.18 7.48
CA ARG A 247 5.12 18.35 6.02
C ARG A 247 3.83 18.98 5.48
N ASP A 248 3.99 20.06 4.73
CA ASP A 248 2.91 20.83 4.11
C ASP A 248 1.87 21.41 5.09
N GLY A 249 2.18 21.45 6.39
CA GLY A 249 1.29 21.99 7.42
C GLY A 249 0.08 21.12 7.75
N ALA A 250 0.13 19.82 7.43
CA ALA A 250 -1.00 18.89 7.53
C ALA A 250 -1.47 18.57 8.96
N TYR A 251 -0.69 18.89 9.99
CA TYR A 251 -0.95 18.47 11.37
C TYR A 251 -1.44 19.62 12.25
N GLN A 252 -2.44 19.32 13.09
CA GLN A 252 -3.06 20.29 14.01
C GLN A 252 -2.20 20.61 15.25
N SER A 253 -1.35 19.66 15.64
CA SER A 253 -0.53 19.75 16.85
C SER A 253 0.89 19.25 16.59
N LEU A 254 1.83 19.77 17.37
CA LEU A 254 3.25 19.42 17.40
C LEU A 254 3.63 18.99 18.82
N PHE A 255 4.49 17.99 18.93
CA PHE A 255 5.14 17.57 20.16
C PHE A 255 6.65 17.64 19.99
N THR A 256 7.31 18.57 20.69
CA THR A 256 8.76 18.69 20.69
C THR A 256 9.33 17.89 21.85
N VAL A 257 9.94 16.75 21.56
CA VAL A 257 10.39 15.77 22.55
C VAL A 257 11.69 16.23 23.21
N THR A 258 11.73 16.16 24.54
CA THR A 258 12.94 16.39 25.36
C THR A 258 13.48 15.10 25.97
N SER A 259 12.62 14.11 26.20
CA SER A 259 13.01 12.77 26.62
C SER A 259 12.00 11.74 26.15
N ALA A 260 12.46 10.53 25.89
CA ALA A 260 11.61 9.41 25.50
C ALA A 260 12.08 8.13 26.17
N THR A 261 11.13 7.24 26.46
CA THR A 261 11.39 5.88 26.93
C THR A 261 10.58 4.91 26.07
N ALA A 262 11.23 3.88 25.54
CA ALA A 262 10.55 2.78 24.88
C ALA A 262 9.74 1.96 25.91
N LEU A 263 8.48 1.69 25.60
CA LEU A 263 7.61 0.82 26.37
C LEU A 263 7.46 -0.52 25.64
N LYS A 264 7.31 -1.61 26.39
CA LYS A 264 7.12 -2.97 25.86
C LYS A 264 5.66 -3.39 25.89
#